data_AF-A0A2S8F4G7-F1
#
_entry.id   AF-A0A2S8F4G7-F1
#
_cell.length_a   1.000
_cell.length_b   1.000
_cell.length_c   1.000
_cell.angle_alpha   90.00
_cell.angle_beta   90.00
_cell.angle_gamma   90.00
#
_symmetry.space_group_name_H-M   'P 1'
#
loop_
_entity.id
_entity.type
_entity.pdbx_description
1 polymer ?
#
loop_
_entity_poly.entity_id
_entity_poly.type
_entity_poly.pdbx_seq_one_letter_code
_entity_poly.pdbx_strand_id
1 'polypeptide(L)'
;MTPAEPPRSRLQWGLGTLLYGVLLIGLGLGWYQDHQRLKQAKAEQPLEAALYRDQLDDLTPQFDGMYYSWTLHQDFSRGIRERNGHFSWTAEQYLKFLASIPSREFNNVVPWQQQFEVASRYLRDAPDDVYDAVFLQVLAYAKSKHEDTRRGLAIVLREELADPRQRIAPYRQDVLLALLGLLHDDDPNVRYETIQTVAEFGPAAIQTTARLEDLIAEEQNFGAVVAVARIDPRAENIRRVKTWIAERKPGWEFIAAALPKVIPRLQAIAFLRRQYFDTDVESDRKSLASQINLIEIDHLDTAPQEAS
;
A
#
# COMPACT_ATOMS: atom_id res chain seq x y z
N MET A 1 47.38 76.13 -36.64
CA MET A 1 46.98 75.31 -35.48
C MET A 1 45.53 74.92 -35.66
N THR A 2 45.30 73.77 -36.27
CA THR A 2 43.96 73.19 -36.52
C THR A 2 43.67 72.19 -35.40
N PRO A 3 42.51 72.27 -34.71
CA PRO A 3 42.21 71.39 -33.58
C PRO A 3 41.82 70.00 -34.09
N ALA A 4 42.39 68.97 -33.47
CA ALA A 4 42.08 67.58 -33.75
C ALA A 4 40.68 67.22 -33.20
N GLU A 5 39.80 66.74 -34.08
CA GLU A 5 38.50 66.18 -33.68
C GLU A 5 38.69 64.82 -32.99
N PRO A 6 38.05 64.59 -31.83
CA PRO A 6 38.12 63.30 -31.16
C PRO A 6 37.20 62.27 -31.84
N PRO A 7 37.62 61.00 -31.96
CA PRO A 7 36.81 59.97 -32.60
C PRO A 7 35.58 59.65 -31.73
N ARG A 8 34.40 59.98 -32.25
CA ARG A 8 33.12 59.59 -31.65
C ARG A 8 32.77 58.17 -32.07
N SER A 9 33.31 57.16 -31.38
CA SER A 9 32.81 55.78 -31.46
C SER A 9 31.94 55.47 -30.23
N ARG A 10 30.77 56.10 -30.12
CA ARG A 10 29.74 55.62 -29.19
C ARG A 10 28.96 54.54 -29.92
N LEU A 11 29.28 53.28 -29.65
CA LEU A 11 28.44 52.12 -29.99
C LEU A 11 27.06 52.34 -29.34
N GLN A 12 26.14 52.96 -30.06
CA GLN A 12 24.72 52.92 -29.74
C GLN A 12 24.23 51.54 -30.13
N TRP A 13 24.29 50.60 -29.18
CA TRP A 13 23.52 49.37 -29.31
C TRP A 13 22.04 49.79 -29.30
N GLY A 14 21.41 49.73 -30.47
CA GLY A 14 19.98 50.01 -30.59
C GLY A 14 19.20 49.04 -29.71
N LEU A 15 18.06 49.48 -29.18
CA LEU A 15 17.14 48.65 -28.40
C LEU A 15 16.84 47.31 -29.10
N GLY A 16 16.79 47.32 -30.44
CA GLY A 16 16.63 46.12 -31.26
C GLY A 16 17.76 45.09 -31.11
N THR A 17 19.01 45.51 -30.89
CA THR A 17 20.14 44.60 -30.70
C THR A 17 20.09 43.91 -29.33
N LEU A 18 19.58 44.61 -28.30
CA LEU A 18 19.35 44.01 -26.98
C LEU A 18 18.18 43.01 -27.02
N LEU A 19 17.07 43.37 -27.68
CA LEU A 19 15.93 42.47 -27.89
C LEU A 19 16.34 41.20 -28.65
N TYR A 20 17.16 41.35 -29.69
CA TYR A 20 17.70 40.22 -30.44
C TYR A 20 18.60 39.33 -29.57
N GLY A 21 19.44 39.92 -28.71
CA GLY A 21 20.26 39.18 -27.76
C GLY A 21 19.44 38.37 -26.76
N VAL A 22 18.37 38.94 -26.21
CA VAL A 22 17.47 38.23 -25.27
C VAL A 22 16.75 37.07 -25.95
N LEU A 23 16.27 37.26 -27.18
CA LEU A 23 15.64 36.19 -27.97
C LEU A 23 16.60 35.03 -28.24
N LEU A 24 17.85 35.32 -28.61
CA LEU A 24 18.88 34.29 -28.82
C LEU A 24 19.19 33.51 -27.54
N ILE A 25 19.28 34.20 -26.40
CA ILE A 25 19.49 33.54 -25.10
C ILE A 25 18.30 32.64 -24.75
N GLY A 26 17.07 33.11 -24.96
CA GLY A 26 15.86 32.32 -24.72
C GLY A 26 15.80 31.06 -25.58
N LEU A 27 16.12 31.18 -26.87
CA LEU A 27 16.22 30.05 -27.81
C LEU A 27 17.32 29.07 -27.40
N GLY A 28 18.49 29.56 -27.01
CA GLY A 28 19.60 28.74 -26.55
C GLY A 28 19.27 27.95 -25.27
N LEU A 29 18.60 28.60 -24.30
CA LEU A 29 18.16 27.94 -23.07
C LEU A 29 17.08 26.90 -23.33
N GLY A 30 16.10 27.20 -24.20
CA GLY A 30 15.07 26.25 -24.61
C GLY A 30 15.66 25.01 -25.30
N TRP A 31 16.56 25.22 -26.26
CA TRP A 31 17.26 24.13 -26.94
C TRP A 31 18.12 23.29 -26.00
N TYR A 32 18.82 23.92 -25.04
CA TYR A 32 19.60 23.21 -24.05
C TYR A 32 18.72 22.34 -23.14
N GLN A 33 17.59 22.87 -22.66
CA GLN A 33 16.63 22.12 -21.85
C GLN A 33 16.06 20.92 -22.61
N ASP A 34 15.65 21.10 -23.86
CA ASP A 34 15.15 20.00 -24.70
C ASP A 34 16.25 18.97 -25.00
N HIS A 35 17.49 19.41 -25.21
CA HIS A 35 18.60 18.49 -25.41
C HIS A 35 18.91 17.67 -24.15
N GLN A 36 18.76 18.26 -22.95
CA GLN A 36 18.86 17.52 -21.69
C GLN A 36 17.70 16.53 -21.53
N ARG A 37 16.46 16.92 -21.86
CA ARG A 37 15.30 16.01 -21.87
C ARG A 37 15.49 14.85 -22.83
N LEU A 38 15.98 15.09 -24.04
CA LEU A 38 16.23 14.04 -25.03
C LEU A 38 17.38 13.12 -24.61
N LYS A 39 18.41 13.64 -23.94
CA LYS A 39 19.46 12.81 -23.35
C LYS A 39 18.92 11.93 -22.23
N GLN A 40 18.04 12.46 -21.39
CA GLN A 40 17.35 11.69 -20.35
C GLN A 40 16.45 10.62 -20.97
N ALA A 41 15.57 10.99 -21.91
CA ALA A 41 14.70 10.05 -22.61
C ALA A 41 15.47 8.95 -23.37
N LYS A 42 16.61 9.29 -23.98
CA LYS A 42 17.47 8.31 -24.64
C LYS A 42 18.22 7.41 -23.66
N ALA A 43 18.58 7.92 -22.48
CA ALA A 43 19.12 7.10 -21.40
C ALA A 43 18.06 6.20 -20.76
N GLU A 44 16.80 6.63 -20.78
CA GLU A 44 15.64 5.88 -20.27
C GLU A 44 15.20 4.77 -21.24
N GLN A 45 15.36 4.91 -22.56
CA GLN A 45 14.95 3.88 -23.53
C GLN A 45 15.55 2.47 -23.35
N PRO A 46 16.88 2.28 -23.26
CA PRO A 46 17.45 0.95 -23.03
C PRO A 46 17.06 0.37 -21.66
N LEU A 47 16.56 1.24 -20.78
CA LEU A 47 16.31 1.00 -19.39
C LEU A 47 14.84 0.67 -19.12
N GLU A 48 13.92 1.31 -19.84
CA GLU A 48 12.57 0.79 -20.08
C GLU A 48 12.66 -0.56 -20.78
N ALA A 49 13.50 -0.70 -21.81
CA ALA A 49 13.66 -1.98 -22.50
C ALA A 49 14.23 -3.10 -21.59
N ALA A 50 15.09 -2.76 -20.63
CA ALA A 50 15.56 -3.71 -19.62
C ALA A 50 14.45 -4.07 -18.62
N LEU A 51 13.73 -3.07 -18.10
CA LEU A 51 12.59 -3.27 -17.21
C LEU A 51 11.50 -4.15 -17.87
N TYR A 52 11.14 -3.87 -19.12
CA TYR A 52 10.18 -4.65 -19.91
C TYR A 52 10.69 -6.08 -20.19
N ARG A 53 12.01 -6.28 -20.34
CA ARG A 53 12.57 -7.61 -20.54
C ARG A 53 12.48 -8.44 -19.26
N ASP A 54 12.90 -7.88 -18.13
CA ASP A 54 12.83 -8.54 -16.82
C ASP A 54 11.37 -8.82 -16.42
N GLN A 55 10.45 -7.91 -16.76
CA GLN A 55 8.99 -8.09 -16.62
C GLN A 55 8.48 -9.34 -17.34
N LEU A 56 8.88 -9.53 -18.59
CA LEU A 56 8.41 -10.64 -19.41
C LEU A 56 8.91 -11.99 -18.88
N ASP A 57 10.13 -12.03 -18.34
CA ASP A 57 10.71 -13.25 -17.79
C ASP A 57 9.97 -13.71 -16.50
N ASP A 58 9.55 -12.77 -15.65
CA ASP A 58 8.87 -13.06 -14.37
C ASP A 58 7.40 -13.51 -14.51
N LEU A 59 6.72 -13.16 -15.60
CA LEU A 59 5.32 -13.56 -15.84
C LEU A 59 5.15 -15.04 -16.20
N THR A 60 6.25 -15.74 -16.51
CA THR A 60 6.22 -17.09 -17.09
C THR A 60 5.87 -18.24 -16.12
N PRO A 61 6.13 -18.18 -14.79
CA PRO A 61 5.85 -19.32 -13.89
C PRO A 61 4.68 -19.16 -12.89
N GLN A 62 4.06 -17.98 -12.70
CA GLN A 62 3.20 -17.73 -11.53
C GLN A 62 1.74 -18.23 -11.62
N PHE A 63 1.30 -18.78 -12.75
CA PHE A 63 -0.13 -19.13 -12.94
C PHE A 63 -0.57 -20.49 -12.36
N ASP A 64 0.33 -21.37 -11.94
CA ASP A 64 -0.03 -22.74 -11.53
C ASP A 64 -0.56 -22.86 -10.07
N GLY A 65 -0.29 -21.89 -9.19
CA GLY A 65 -0.65 -21.97 -7.77
C GLY A 65 -2.02 -21.37 -7.38
N MET A 66 -2.52 -20.40 -8.16
CA MET A 66 -3.70 -19.62 -7.77
C MET A 66 -5.04 -20.37 -7.95
N TYR A 67 -5.08 -21.39 -8.81
CA TYR A 67 -6.31 -22.11 -9.16
C TYR A 67 -6.83 -23.07 -8.06
N TYR A 68 -5.98 -23.51 -7.13
CA TYR A 68 -6.38 -24.50 -6.11
C TYR A 68 -7.13 -23.90 -4.91
N SER A 69 -6.98 -22.61 -4.62
CA SER A 69 -7.71 -21.96 -3.51
C SER A 69 -9.17 -21.64 -3.86
N TRP A 70 -9.48 -21.44 -5.14
CA TRP A 70 -10.79 -20.96 -5.58
C TRP A 70 -11.89 -22.04 -5.58
N THR A 71 -11.54 -23.30 -5.85
CA THR A 71 -12.54 -24.38 -6.02
C THR A 71 -13.08 -24.90 -4.70
N LEU A 72 -12.23 -25.16 -3.70
CA LEU A 72 -12.65 -25.57 -2.35
C LEU A 72 -13.50 -24.49 -1.65
N HIS A 73 -13.20 -23.22 -1.90
CA HIS A 73 -13.95 -22.09 -1.35
C HIS A 73 -15.37 -21.99 -1.93
N GLN A 74 -15.57 -22.34 -3.21
CA GLN A 74 -16.88 -22.31 -3.85
C GLN A 74 -17.85 -23.32 -3.24
N ASP A 75 -17.41 -24.52 -2.86
CA ASP A 75 -18.33 -25.55 -2.35
C ASP A 75 -18.82 -25.26 -0.92
N PHE A 76 -17.95 -24.74 -0.04
CA PHE A 76 -18.37 -24.31 1.30
C PHE A 76 -19.31 -23.09 1.25
N SER A 77 -19.00 -22.11 0.38
CA SER A 77 -19.84 -20.92 0.21
C SER A 77 -21.16 -21.21 -0.52
N ARG A 78 -21.19 -22.20 -1.42
CA ARG A 78 -22.43 -22.70 -2.03
C ARG A 78 -23.36 -23.33 -1.00
N GLY A 79 -22.87 -24.19 -0.11
CA GLY A 79 -23.71 -24.81 0.93
C GLY A 79 -24.47 -23.82 1.81
N ILE A 80 -23.93 -22.61 2.00
CA ILE A 80 -24.54 -21.54 2.83
C ILE A 80 -25.38 -20.57 1.99
N ARG A 81 -25.03 -20.31 0.72
CA ARG A 81 -25.78 -19.43 -0.20
C ARG A 81 -26.97 -20.13 -0.88
N GLU A 82 -26.93 -21.44 -1.07
CA GLU A 82 -27.81 -22.17 -1.99
C GLU A 82 -29.25 -22.37 -1.50
N ARG A 83 -29.62 -21.93 -0.30
CA ARG A 83 -31.02 -22.08 0.10
C ARG A 83 -31.98 -21.02 -0.44
N ASN A 84 -31.55 -19.82 -0.87
CA ASN A 84 -32.38 -18.81 -1.57
C ASN A 84 -31.63 -17.47 -1.90
N GLY A 85 -30.30 -17.41 -1.91
CA GLY A 85 -29.59 -16.13 -2.16
C GLY A 85 -29.66 -15.11 -1.02
N HIS A 86 -30.11 -15.53 0.17
CA HIS A 86 -30.13 -14.73 1.39
C HIS A 86 -29.23 -15.36 2.45
N PHE A 87 -28.54 -14.51 3.23
CA PHE A 87 -27.87 -14.91 4.46
C PHE A 87 -28.88 -15.59 5.38
N SER A 88 -28.60 -16.84 5.76
CA SER A 88 -29.59 -17.71 6.43
C SER A 88 -29.31 -17.96 7.91
N TRP A 89 -28.21 -17.42 8.44
CA TRP A 89 -27.82 -17.67 9.83
C TRP A 89 -28.46 -16.66 10.78
N THR A 90 -28.87 -17.13 11.95
CA THR A 90 -29.16 -16.24 13.09
C THR A 90 -27.85 -15.77 13.74
N ALA A 91 -27.91 -14.71 14.54
CA ALA A 91 -26.77 -14.27 15.36
C ALA A 91 -26.21 -15.41 16.22
N GLU A 92 -27.08 -16.22 16.83
CA GLU A 92 -26.68 -17.39 17.63
C GLU A 92 -25.91 -18.43 16.81
N GLN A 93 -26.38 -18.74 15.60
CA GLN A 93 -25.71 -19.70 14.70
C GLN A 93 -24.33 -19.19 14.27
N TYR A 94 -24.22 -17.89 13.98
CA TYR A 94 -22.96 -17.26 13.62
C TYR A 94 -21.96 -17.28 14.78
N LEU A 95 -22.41 -16.96 16.00
CA LEU A 95 -21.56 -16.99 17.20
C LEU A 95 -21.12 -18.41 17.55
N LYS A 96 -22.00 -19.40 17.37
CA LYS A 96 -21.65 -20.80 17.54
C LYS A 96 -20.57 -21.24 16.55
N PHE A 97 -20.66 -20.80 15.29
CA PHE A 97 -19.61 -21.03 14.29
C PHE A 97 -18.29 -20.37 14.72
N LEU A 98 -18.30 -19.10 15.11
CA LEU A 98 -17.10 -18.42 15.58
C LEU A 98 -16.46 -19.11 16.80
N ALA A 99 -17.27 -19.57 17.76
CA ALA A 99 -16.81 -20.27 18.95
C ALA A 99 -16.19 -21.64 18.65
N SER A 100 -16.45 -22.22 17.47
CA SER A 100 -15.86 -23.48 17.02
C SER A 100 -14.54 -23.33 16.26
N ILE A 101 -14.18 -22.10 15.85
CA ILE A 101 -12.91 -21.86 15.15
C ILE A 101 -11.69 -22.26 16.03
N PRO A 102 -11.62 -21.91 17.33
CA PRO A 102 -10.50 -22.30 18.18
C PRO A 102 -10.35 -23.81 18.36
N SER A 103 -11.44 -24.59 18.30
CA SER A 103 -11.40 -26.04 18.44
C SER A 103 -10.89 -26.76 17.17
N ARG A 104 -10.62 -26.00 16.08
CA ARG A 104 -10.14 -26.52 14.80
C ARG A 104 -11.08 -27.55 14.18
N GLU A 105 -12.35 -27.54 14.59
CA GLU A 105 -13.37 -28.51 14.18
C GLU A 105 -13.58 -28.53 12.65
N PHE A 106 -13.31 -27.41 11.98
CA PHE A 106 -13.47 -27.23 10.54
C PHE A 106 -12.17 -27.28 9.73
N ASN A 107 -11.02 -27.60 10.35
CA ASN A 107 -9.72 -27.56 9.64
C ASN A 107 -9.62 -28.53 8.46
N ASN A 108 -10.41 -29.60 8.46
CA ASN A 108 -10.51 -30.55 7.36
C ASN A 108 -11.33 -30.02 6.17
N VAL A 109 -12.10 -28.95 6.36
CA VAL A 109 -12.96 -28.36 5.33
C VAL A 109 -12.38 -27.03 4.85
N VAL A 110 -12.00 -26.16 5.78
CA VAL A 110 -11.44 -24.84 5.50
C VAL A 110 -10.15 -24.69 6.30
N PRO A 111 -8.99 -24.43 5.65
CA PRO A 111 -7.75 -24.12 6.37
C PRO A 111 -8.01 -23.06 7.43
N TRP A 112 -7.47 -23.25 8.63
CA TRP A 112 -7.82 -22.40 9.76
C TRP A 112 -7.59 -20.90 9.47
N GLN A 113 -6.58 -20.58 8.66
CA GLN A 113 -6.25 -19.21 8.24
C GLN A 113 -7.40 -18.54 7.49
N GLN A 114 -8.20 -19.31 6.76
CA GLN A 114 -9.32 -18.84 5.95
C GLN A 114 -10.63 -18.80 6.72
N GLN A 115 -10.73 -19.44 7.89
CA GLN A 115 -12.00 -19.50 8.64
C GLN A 115 -12.45 -18.11 9.11
N PHE A 116 -11.52 -17.22 9.47
CA PHE A 116 -11.84 -15.84 9.84
C PHE A 116 -12.19 -14.97 8.63
N GLU A 117 -11.58 -15.19 7.47
CA GLU A 117 -11.95 -14.51 6.23
C GLU A 117 -13.37 -14.91 5.78
N VAL A 118 -13.68 -16.20 5.89
CA VAL A 118 -15.01 -16.76 5.66
C VAL A 118 -16.01 -16.15 6.64
N ALA A 119 -15.67 -16.08 7.93
CA ALA A 119 -16.49 -15.45 8.95
C ALA A 119 -16.76 -13.97 8.61
N SER A 120 -15.72 -13.16 8.35
CA SER A 120 -15.90 -11.75 7.98
C SER A 120 -16.78 -11.58 6.75
N ARG A 121 -16.60 -12.40 5.71
CA ARG A 121 -17.47 -12.34 4.53
C ARG A 121 -18.93 -12.60 4.87
N TYR A 122 -19.20 -13.56 5.75
CA TYR A 122 -20.56 -13.84 6.22
C TYR A 122 -21.11 -12.71 7.09
N LEU A 123 -20.31 -12.10 7.95
CA LEU A 123 -20.71 -10.92 8.71
C LEU A 123 -21.02 -9.74 7.78
N ARG A 124 -20.23 -9.57 6.72
CA ARG A 124 -20.45 -8.56 5.67
C ARG A 124 -21.80 -8.73 4.96
N ASP A 125 -22.18 -9.97 4.69
CA ASP A 125 -23.44 -10.31 4.02
C ASP A 125 -24.66 -10.37 4.99
N ALA A 126 -24.43 -10.32 6.30
CA ALA A 126 -25.49 -10.43 7.32
C ALA A 126 -26.43 -9.21 7.36
N PRO A 127 -27.73 -9.40 7.71
CA PRO A 127 -28.62 -8.31 8.09
C PRO A 127 -28.07 -7.46 9.24
N ASP A 128 -28.46 -6.18 9.30
CA ASP A 128 -27.90 -5.22 10.26
C ASP A 128 -28.17 -5.62 11.74
N ASP A 129 -29.34 -6.18 12.03
CA ASP A 129 -29.67 -6.67 13.38
C ASP A 129 -28.79 -7.86 13.80
N VAL A 130 -28.44 -8.73 12.85
CA VAL A 130 -27.49 -9.83 13.09
C VAL A 130 -26.08 -9.28 13.23
N TYR A 131 -25.68 -8.34 12.37
CA TYR A 131 -24.38 -7.68 12.43
C TYR A 131 -24.13 -7.08 13.81
N ASP A 132 -25.03 -6.22 14.28
CA ASP A 132 -24.89 -5.49 15.54
C ASP A 132 -24.82 -6.45 16.74
N ALA A 133 -25.65 -7.50 16.73
CA ALA A 133 -25.67 -8.52 17.78
C ALA A 133 -24.38 -9.34 17.85
N VAL A 134 -23.74 -9.57 16.70
CA VAL A 134 -22.54 -10.40 16.56
C VAL A 134 -21.27 -9.58 16.77
N PHE A 135 -21.19 -8.37 16.22
CA PHE A 135 -19.95 -7.60 16.10
C PHE A 135 -19.34 -7.27 17.47
N LEU A 136 -20.16 -6.91 18.45
CA LEU A 136 -19.70 -6.68 19.82
C LEU A 136 -19.10 -7.94 20.46
N GLN A 137 -19.64 -9.11 20.15
CA GLN A 137 -19.10 -10.37 20.66
C GLN A 137 -17.81 -10.78 19.95
N VAL A 138 -17.69 -10.46 18.65
CA VAL A 138 -16.44 -10.60 17.90
C VAL A 138 -15.33 -9.79 18.57
N LEU A 139 -15.59 -8.55 19.01
CA LEU A 139 -14.59 -7.75 19.72
C LEU A 139 -14.10 -8.39 21.03
N ALA A 140 -14.94 -9.18 21.70
CA ALA A 140 -14.54 -9.89 22.91
C ALA A 140 -13.41 -10.91 22.66
N TYR A 141 -13.21 -11.34 21.40
CA TYR A 141 -12.15 -12.25 21.01
C TYR A 141 -10.74 -11.66 21.15
N ALA A 142 -10.62 -10.34 21.31
CA ALA A 142 -9.35 -9.71 21.66
C ALA A 142 -8.78 -10.24 22.98
N LYS A 143 -9.65 -10.77 23.86
CA LYS A 143 -9.28 -11.37 25.15
C LYS A 143 -9.20 -12.90 25.11
N SER A 144 -9.30 -13.50 23.93
CA SER A 144 -9.20 -14.96 23.79
C SER A 144 -7.84 -15.44 24.27
N LYS A 145 -7.79 -16.62 24.92
CA LYS A 145 -6.53 -17.27 25.29
C LYS A 145 -5.77 -17.79 24.07
N HIS A 146 -6.45 -17.98 22.95
CA HIS A 146 -5.88 -18.53 21.72
C HIS A 146 -5.40 -17.40 20.80
N GLU A 147 -4.11 -17.39 20.51
CA GLU A 147 -3.43 -16.47 19.61
C GLU A 147 -4.05 -16.48 18.20
N ASP A 148 -4.40 -17.65 17.66
CA ASP A 148 -5.07 -17.80 16.37
C ASP A 148 -6.39 -17.02 16.33
N THR A 149 -7.13 -16.99 17.45
CA THR A 149 -8.39 -16.26 17.56
C THR A 149 -8.17 -14.75 17.60
N ARG A 150 -7.17 -14.29 18.35
CA ARG A 150 -6.82 -12.86 18.43
C ARG A 150 -6.29 -12.34 17.09
N ARG A 151 -5.48 -13.15 16.41
CA ARG A 151 -5.02 -12.88 15.04
C ARG A 151 -6.19 -12.82 14.07
N GLY A 152 -7.07 -13.80 14.11
CA GLY A 152 -8.29 -13.86 13.31
C GLY A 152 -9.18 -12.64 13.46
N LEU A 153 -9.34 -12.15 14.69
CA LEU A 153 -10.05 -10.90 14.98
C LEU A 153 -9.43 -9.72 14.21
N ALA A 154 -8.10 -9.54 14.25
CA ALA A 154 -7.46 -8.45 13.51
C ALA A 154 -7.77 -8.52 12.01
N ILE A 155 -7.72 -9.72 11.41
CA ILE A 155 -8.07 -9.94 10.00
C ILE A 155 -9.53 -9.56 9.72
N VAL A 156 -10.47 -10.02 10.55
CA VAL A 156 -11.90 -9.65 10.42
C VAL A 156 -12.06 -8.14 10.48
N LEU A 157 -11.44 -7.47 11.44
CA LEU A 157 -11.56 -6.02 11.60
C LEU A 157 -11.00 -5.26 10.39
N ARG A 158 -9.90 -5.73 9.78
CA ARG A 158 -9.36 -5.16 8.55
C ARG A 158 -10.35 -5.26 7.39
N GLU A 159 -10.97 -6.41 7.23
CA GLU A 159 -12.00 -6.63 6.21
C GLU A 159 -13.26 -5.79 6.44
N GLU A 160 -13.65 -5.57 7.69
CA GLU A 160 -14.80 -4.74 8.05
C GLU A 160 -14.54 -3.24 7.83
N LEU A 161 -13.28 -2.79 7.91
CA LEU A 161 -12.90 -1.42 7.52
C LEU A 161 -13.05 -1.16 6.02
N ALA A 162 -12.90 -2.21 5.21
CA ALA A 162 -13.08 -2.16 3.76
C ALA A 162 -14.55 -2.29 3.33
N ASP A 163 -15.49 -2.50 4.26
CA ASP A 163 -16.92 -2.58 3.94
C ASP A 163 -17.44 -1.24 3.39
N PRO A 164 -17.94 -1.18 2.14
CA PRO A 164 -18.50 0.04 1.57
C PRO A 164 -19.71 0.56 2.35
N ARG A 165 -20.41 -0.28 3.13
CA ARG A 165 -21.54 0.13 3.98
C ARG A 165 -21.09 0.86 5.25
N GLN A 166 -19.80 0.83 5.59
CA GLN A 166 -19.23 1.49 6.78
C GLN A 166 -19.92 1.08 8.10
N ARG A 167 -20.39 -0.17 8.23
CA ARG A 167 -21.12 -0.65 9.42
C ARG A 167 -20.26 -0.71 10.68
N ILE A 168 -18.94 -0.71 10.54
CA ILE A 168 -18.00 -0.58 11.66
C ILE A 168 -18.03 0.82 12.32
N ALA A 169 -18.62 1.84 11.66
CA ALA A 169 -18.58 3.23 12.12
C ALA A 169 -19.05 3.44 13.57
N PRO A 170 -20.17 2.85 14.04
CA PRO A 170 -20.61 3.00 15.43
C PRO A 170 -19.67 2.36 16.46
N TYR A 171 -18.86 1.39 16.03
CA TYR A 171 -17.97 0.60 16.89
C TYR A 171 -16.49 1.02 16.79
N ARG A 172 -16.16 2.04 15.99
CA ARG A 172 -14.77 2.41 15.69
C ARG A 172 -13.90 2.61 16.93
N GLN A 173 -14.45 3.22 17.98
CA GLN A 173 -13.70 3.44 19.22
C GLN A 173 -13.39 2.11 19.94
N ASP A 174 -14.37 1.23 20.05
CA ASP A 174 -14.20 -0.09 20.68
C ASP A 174 -13.20 -0.95 19.89
N VAL A 175 -13.25 -0.87 18.56
CA VAL A 175 -12.31 -1.54 17.66
C VAL A 175 -10.89 -1.01 17.89
N LEU A 176 -10.68 0.30 17.95
CA LEU A 176 -9.36 0.88 18.21
C LEU A 176 -8.82 0.50 19.59
N LEU A 177 -9.67 0.41 20.62
CA LEU A 177 -9.27 -0.05 21.95
C LEU A 177 -8.86 -1.53 21.94
N ALA A 178 -9.62 -2.38 21.23
CA ALA A 178 -9.28 -3.79 21.06
C ALA A 178 -7.94 -3.95 20.32
N LEU A 179 -7.75 -3.25 19.20
CA LEU A 179 -6.51 -3.29 18.43
C LEU A 179 -5.31 -2.74 19.22
N LEU A 180 -5.50 -1.67 20.00
CA LEU A 180 -4.43 -1.17 20.87
C LEU A 180 -3.98 -2.25 21.86
N GLY A 181 -4.91 -2.99 22.45
CA GLY A 181 -4.59 -4.15 23.29
C GLY A 181 -3.78 -5.22 22.55
N LEU A 182 -4.16 -5.53 21.30
CA LEU A 182 -3.47 -6.53 20.47
C LEU A 182 -2.08 -6.08 19.95
N LEU A 183 -1.77 -4.78 19.95
CA LEU A 183 -0.40 -4.31 19.67
C LEU A 183 0.58 -4.64 20.81
N HIS A 184 0.06 -4.97 22.00
CA HIS A 184 0.82 -5.46 23.15
C HIS A 184 0.78 -6.98 23.28
N ASP A 185 0.26 -7.70 22.28
CA ASP A 185 0.19 -9.16 22.34
C ASP A 185 1.58 -9.78 22.39
N ASP A 186 1.72 -10.91 23.10
CA ASP A 186 2.97 -11.67 23.15
C ASP A 186 3.27 -12.38 21.83
N ASP A 187 2.24 -12.74 21.06
CA ASP A 187 2.42 -13.42 19.78
C ASP A 187 2.75 -12.43 18.63
N PRO A 188 3.88 -12.63 17.92
CA PRO A 188 4.31 -11.73 16.85
C PRO A 188 3.37 -11.72 15.64
N ASN A 189 2.65 -12.82 15.36
CA ASN A 189 1.70 -12.86 14.25
C ASN A 189 0.44 -12.07 14.58
N VAL A 190 -0.01 -12.10 15.84
CA VAL A 190 -1.10 -11.24 16.31
C VAL A 190 -0.70 -9.78 16.17
N ARG A 191 0.51 -9.40 16.63
CA ARG A 191 1.03 -8.03 16.46
C ARG A 191 1.08 -7.64 14.98
N TYR A 192 1.61 -8.51 14.11
CA TYR A 192 1.72 -8.25 12.68
C TYR A 192 0.36 -7.94 12.03
N GLU A 193 -0.65 -8.78 12.20
CA GLU A 193 -1.98 -8.51 11.61
C GLU A 193 -2.63 -7.27 12.23
N THR A 194 -2.40 -7.03 13.51
CA THR A 194 -2.90 -5.85 14.21
C THR A 194 -2.28 -4.57 13.64
N ILE A 195 -0.97 -4.54 13.39
CA ILE A 195 -0.28 -3.41 12.75
C ILE A 195 -0.89 -3.10 11.38
N GLN A 196 -1.11 -4.13 10.56
CA GLN A 196 -1.74 -3.96 9.24
C GLN A 196 -3.14 -3.37 9.38
N THR A 197 -3.93 -3.87 10.33
CA THR A 197 -5.31 -3.43 10.56
C THR A 197 -5.38 -1.98 11.06
N VAL A 198 -4.52 -1.62 12.00
CA VAL A 198 -4.41 -0.26 12.55
C VAL A 198 -3.99 0.73 11.46
N ALA A 199 -3.13 0.34 10.52
CA ALA A 199 -2.74 1.19 9.40
C ALA A 199 -3.92 1.54 8.48
N GLU A 200 -4.93 0.67 8.36
CA GLU A 200 -6.14 0.94 7.55
C GLU A 200 -7.07 1.99 8.18
N PHE A 201 -6.98 2.23 9.50
CA PHE A 201 -7.69 3.34 10.14
C PHE A 201 -7.12 4.71 9.78
N GLY A 202 -5.86 4.78 9.31
CA GLY A 202 -5.19 6.04 9.01
C GLY A 202 -5.15 6.97 10.23
N PRO A 203 -5.38 8.30 10.06
CA PRO A 203 -5.24 9.28 11.14
C PRO A 203 -6.11 9.04 12.38
N ALA A 204 -7.21 8.30 12.27
CA ALA A 204 -8.06 7.98 13.42
C ALA A 204 -7.33 7.10 14.46
N ALA A 205 -6.30 6.37 14.05
CA ALA A 205 -5.50 5.53 14.93
C ALA A 205 -4.30 6.25 15.57
N ILE A 206 -4.27 7.58 15.63
CA ILE A 206 -3.11 8.33 16.15
C ILE A 206 -2.64 7.88 17.54
N GLN A 207 -3.56 7.41 18.39
CA GLN A 207 -3.26 6.91 19.73
C GLN A 207 -2.38 5.65 19.75
N THR A 208 -2.27 4.91 18.64
CA THR A 208 -1.45 3.69 18.55
C THR A 208 0.00 3.99 18.19
N THR A 209 0.31 5.22 17.76
CA THR A 209 1.64 5.57 17.23
C THR A 209 2.77 5.33 18.23
N ALA A 210 2.56 5.61 19.52
CA ALA A 210 3.57 5.37 20.55
C ALA A 210 4.01 3.89 20.59
N ARG A 211 3.05 2.95 20.62
CA ARG A 211 3.39 1.52 20.61
C ARG A 211 3.98 1.08 19.27
N LEU A 212 3.53 1.64 18.16
CA LEU A 212 4.14 1.34 16.86
C LEU A 212 5.60 1.80 16.78
N GLU A 213 5.95 2.94 17.38
CA GLU A 213 7.34 3.42 17.48
C GLU A 213 8.20 2.47 18.31
N ASP A 214 7.68 1.97 19.43
CA ASP A 214 8.37 0.96 20.23
C ASP A 214 8.64 -0.31 19.40
N LEU A 215 7.65 -0.78 18.63
CA LEU A 215 7.79 -1.96 17.75
C LEU A 215 8.82 -1.76 16.63
N ILE A 216 8.94 -0.53 16.10
CA ILE A 216 9.98 -0.19 15.12
C ILE A 216 11.37 -0.34 15.77
N ALA A 217 11.54 0.09 17.01
CA ALA A 217 12.81 0.05 17.73
C ALA A 217 13.19 -1.36 18.22
N GLU A 218 12.23 -2.11 18.75
CA GLU A 218 12.43 -3.44 19.35
C GLU A 218 12.71 -4.52 18.29
N GLU A 219 11.95 -4.51 17.20
CA GLU A 219 11.87 -5.64 16.27
C GLU A 219 12.32 -5.29 14.85
N GLN A 220 12.68 -4.03 14.58
CA GLN A 220 12.82 -3.52 13.22
C GLN A 220 11.58 -3.81 12.37
N ASN A 221 10.39 -3.67 12.97
CA ASN A 221 9.14 -4.07 12.35
C ASN A 221 8.78 -3.13 11.19
N PHE A 222 9.07 -3.58 9.96
CA PHE A 222 8.81 -2.81 8.74
C PHE A 222 7.32 -2.45 8.56
N GLY A 223 6.41 -3.32 9.02
CA GLY A 223 4.98 -3.06 9.00
C GLY A 223 4.61 -1.85 9.85
N ALA A 224 5.22 -1.72 11.02
CA ALA A 224 4.99 -0.59 11.92
C ALA A 224 5.50 0.72 11.30
N VAL A 225 6.62 0.70 10.55
CA VAL A 225 7.12 1.88 9.81
C VAL A 225 6.07 2.39 8.82
N VAL A 226 5.49 1.48 8.04
CA VAL A 226 4.41 1.82 7.09
C VAL A 226 3.17 2.31 7.82
N ALA A 227 2.76 1.63 8.90
CA ALA A 227 1.60 2.00 9.69
C ALA A 227 1.72 3.42 10.26
N VAL A 228 2.85 3.77 10.87
CA VAL A 228 3.12 5.12 11.39
C VAL A 228 3.01 6.16 10.27
N ALA A 229 3.56 5.89 9.09
CA ALA A 229 3.48 6.83 7.97
C ALA A 229 2.07 6.99 7.38
N ARG A 230 1.21 5.97 7.50
CA ARG A 230 -0.21 6.06 7.08
C ARG A 230 -1.09 6.78 8.12
N ILE A 231 -0.81 6.58 9.40
CA ILE A 231 -1.53 7.20 10.50
C ILE A 231 -1.13 8.68 10.62
N ASP A 232 0.16 8.97 10.48
CA ASP A 232 0.73 10.30 10.59
C ASP A 232 1.61 10.60 9.37
N PRO A 233 1.02 11.05 8.24
CA PRO A 233 1.71 11.24 6.96
C PRO A 233 2.55 12.52 6.91
N ARG A 234 3.27 12.85 8.00
CA ARG A 234 4.25 13.93 8.02
C ARG A 234 5.48 13.58 7.20
N ALA A 235 6.15 14.61 6.69
CA ALA A 235 7.33 14.47 5.85
C ALA A 235 8.45 13.64 6.50
N GLU A 236 8.56 13.67 7.83
CA GLU A 236 9.50 12.84 8.59
C GLU A 236 9.23 11.35 8.45
N ASN A 237 7.99 10.91 8.65
CA ASN A 237 7.61 9.49 8.57
C ASN A 237 7.71 8.97 7.14
N ILE A 238 7.32 9.79 6.16
CA ILE A 238 7.52 9.48 4.73
C ILE A 238 9.01 9.35 4.40
N ARG A 239 9.86 10.24 4.93
CA ARG A 239 11.32 10.16 4.75
C ARG A 239 11.85 8.87 5.36
N ARG A 240 11.38 8.49 6.55
CA ARG A 240 11.77 7.25 7.23
C ARG A 240 11.47 6.01 6.38
N VAL A 241 10.27 5.93 5.79
CA VAL A 241 9.88 4.89 4.82
C VAL A 241 10.86 4.84 3.64
N LYS A 242 11.13 5.98 3.00
CA LYS A 242 12.06 6.06 1.86
C LYS A 242 13.48 5.66 2.23
N THR A 243 13.97 6.10 3.40
CA THR A 243 15.30 5.73 3.91
C THR A 243 15.38 4.22 4.17
N TRP A 244 14.32 3.60 4.71
CA TRP A 244 14.28 2.15 4.93
C TRP A 244 14.45 1.37 3.63
N ILE A 245 13.76 1.82 2.57
CA ILE A 245 13.92 1.24 1.22
C ILE A 245 15.33 1.47 0.69
N ALA A 246 15.82 2.71 0.75
CA ALA A 246 17.12 3.08 0.19
C ALA A 246 18.30 2.36 0.85
N GLU A 247 18.23 2.14 2.16
CA GLU A 247 19.24 1.43 2.95
C GLU A 247 19.09 -0.10 2.89
N ARG A 248 18.11 -0.63 2.13
CA ARG A 248 17.82 -2.07 2.02
C ARG A 248 17.70 -2.76 3.39
N LYS A 249 17.07 -2.09 4.34
CA LYS A 249 16.81 -2.66 5.67
C LYS A 249 15.88 -3.89 5.56
N PRO A 250 15.85 -4.78 6.57
CA PRO A 250 14.97 -5.95 6.53
C PRO A 250 13.52 -5.60 6.18
N GLY A 251 12.96 -6.36 5.23
CA GLY A 251 11.59 -6.19 4.73
C GLY A 251 11.38 -4.97 3.83
N TRP A 252 12.44 -4.36 3.28
CA TRP A 252 12.33 -3.21 2.39
C TRP A 252 11.46 -3.47 1.16
N GLU A 253 11.43 -4.71 0.65
CA GLU A 253 10.62 -5.12 -0.49
C GLU A 253 9.12 -4.96 -0.20
N PHE A 254 8.70 -5.34 1.01
CA PHE A 254 7.33 -5.17 1.47
C PHE A 254 6.97 -3.69 1.69
N ILE A 255 7.92 -2.88 2.18
CA ILE A 255 7.72 -1.44 2.27
C ILE A 255 7.61 -0.81 0.88
N ALA A 256 8.43 -1.24 -0.08
CA ALA A 256 8.36 -0.76 -1.46
C ALA A 256 6.99 -1.07 -2.09
N ALA A 257 6.46 -2.27 -1.87
CA ALA A 257 5.12 -2.66 -2.28
C ALA A 257 4.01 -1.78 -1.64
N ALA A 258 4.20 -1.39 -0.38
CA ALA A 258 3.24 -0.57 0.36
C ALA A 258 3.43 0.95 0.13
N LEU A 259 4.48 1.38 -0.57
CA LEU A 259 4.80 2.80 -0.76
C LEU A 259 3.66 3.64 -1.38
N PRO A 260 2.88 3.15 -2.36
CA PRO A 260 1.72 3.88 -2.90
C PRO A 260 0.61 4.14 -1.88
N LYS A 261 0.58 3.39 -0.78
CA LYS A 261 -0.37 3.62 0.33
C LYS A 261 0.06 4.77 1.24
N VAL A 262 1.31 5.23 1.11
CA VAL A 262 1.92 6.27 1.96
C VAL A 262 2.13 7.58 1.19
N ILE A 263 2.47 7.50 -0.10
CA ILE A 263 2.68 8.68 -0.97
C ILE A 263 1.95 8.51 -2.30
N PRO A 264 1.69 9.60 -3.05
CA PRO A 264 1.02 9.50 -4.34
C PRO A 264 1.72 8.52 -5.29
N ARG A 265 0.93 7.70 -6.01
CA ARG A 265 1.42 6.61 -6.88
C ARG A 265 2.58 7.02 -7.79
N LEU A 266 2.44 8.13 -8.53
CA LEU A 266 3.49 8.62 -9.42
C LEU A 266 4.79 8.99 -8.69
N GLN A 267 4.69 9.49 -7.45
CA GLN A 267 5.87 9.75 -6.62
C GLN A 267 6.51 8.46 -6.11
N ALA A 268 5.71 7.43 -5.83
CA ALA A 268 6.21 6.10 -5.48
C ALA A 268 6.97 5.48 -6.65
N ILE A 269 6.38 5.46 -7.86
CA ILE A 269 7.02 4.95 -9.08
C ILE A 269 8.34 5.69 -9.35
N ALA A 270 8.33 7.03 -9.33
CA ALA A 270 9.53 7.83 -9.56
C ALA A 270 10.64 7.54 -8.54
N PHE A 271 10.28 7.35 -7.26
CA PHE A 271 11.22 6.98 -6.22
C PHE A 271 11.81 5.57 -6.46
N LEU A 272 10.97 4.57 -6.72
CA LEU A 272 11.41 3.18 -6.92
C LEU A 272 12.26 3.03 -8.18
N ARG A 273 11.94 3.73 -9.28
CA ARG A 273 12.78 3.78 -10.48
C ARG A 273 14.17 4.30 -10.17
N ARG A 274 14.28 5.37 -9.38
CA ARG A 274 15.58 5.87 -8.91
C ARG A 274 16.34 4.81 -8.10
N GLN A 275 15.65 4.11 -7.19
CA GLN A 275 16.26 3.02 -6.42
C GLN A 275 16.72 1.84 -7.29
N TYR A 276 16.03 1.56 -8.39
CA TYR A 276 16.39 0.52 -9.36
C TYR A 276 17.69 0.89 -10.09
N PHE A 277 17.89 2.17 -10.43
CA PHE A 277 19.12 2.64 -11.08
C PHE A 277 20.30 2.77 -10.13
N ASP A 278 20.04 3.11 -8.86
CA ASP A 278 21.09 3.32 -7.87
C ASP A 278 21.69 1.99 -7.33
N THR A 279 21.08 0.82 -7.64
CA THR A 279 21.56 -0.49 -7.17
C THR A 279 22.31 -1.28 -8.25
N ASP A 280 23.43 -1.88 -7.85
CA ASP A 280 24.20 -2.85 -8.64
C ASP A 280 23.79 -4.31 -8.35
N VAL A 281 22.88 -4.53 -7.40
CA VAL A 281 22.44 -5.85 -6.98
C VAL A 281 21.27 -6.32 -7.85
N GLU A 282 21.49 -7.39 -8.61
CA GLU A 282 20.51 -7.92 -9.56
C GLU A 282 19.18 -8.35 -8.90
N SER A 283 19.23 -8.97 -7.71
CA SER A 283 18.01 -9.36 -6.98
C SER A 283 17.17 -8.15 -6.54
N ASP A 284 17.82 -7.04 -6.18
CA ASP A 284 17.14 -5.80 -5.83
C ASP A 284 16.48 -5.18 -7.07
N ARG A 285 17.19 -5.19 -8.21
CA ARG A 285 16.64 -4.71 -9.49
C ARG A 285 15.37 -5.46 -9.84
N LYS A 286 15.40 -6.80 -9.80
CA LYS A 286 14.21 -7.62 -10.07
C LYS A 286 13.06 -7.31 -9.13
N SER A 287 13.35 -7.22 -7.83
CA SER A 287 12.32 -6.89 -6.82
C SER A 287 11.72 -5.51 -7.05
N LEU A 288 12.55 -4.49 -7.32
CA LEU A 288 12.09 -3.13 -7.61
C LEU A 288 11.32 -3.04 -8.92
N ALA A 289 11.78 -3.72 -9.97
CA ALA A 289 11.06 -3.82 -11.24
C ALA A 289 9.67 -4.41 -10.99
N SER A 290 9.59 -5.58 -10.34
CA SER A 290 8.33 -6.22 -9.99
C SER A 290 7.36 -5.27 -9.26
N GLN A 291 7.85 -4.53 -8.24
CA GLN A 291 7.01 -3.55 -7.54
C GLN A 291 6.58 -2.38 -8.42
N ILE A 292 7.46 -1.82 -9.25
CA ILE A 292 7.10 -0.75 -10.20
C ILE A 292 5.96 -1.21 -11.11
N ASN A 293 6.05 -2.43 -11.64
CA ASN A 293 5.07 -2.98 -12.58
C ASN A 293 3.70 -3.16 -11.92
N LEU A 294 3.66 -3.71 -10.71
CA LEU A 294 2.42 -3.88 -9.95
C LEU A 294 1.72 -2.53 -9.72
N ILE A 295 2.49 -1.48 -9.42
CA ILE A 295 1.94 -0.14 -9.19
C ILE A 295 1.45 0.48 -10.51
N GLU A 296 2.17 0.26 -11.62
CA GLU A 296 1.78 0.75 -12.94
C GLU A 296 0.52 0.06 -13.46
N ILE A 297 0.38 -1.26 -13.28
CA ILE A 297 -0.83 -2.01 -13.65
C ILE A 297 -2.04 -1.51 -12.84
N ASP A 298 -1.92 -1.41 -11.50
CA ASP A 298 -2.98 -0.85 -10.64
C ASP A 298 -3.36 0.59 -11.06
N HIS A 299 -2.37 1.38 -11.50
CA HIS A 299 -2.63 2.74 -11.98
C HIS A 299 -3.44 2.75 -13.29
N LEU A 300 -3.16 1.85 -14.22
CA LEU A 300 -3.89 1.74 -15.48
C LEU A 300 -5.34 1.28 -15.28
N ASP A 301 -5.57 0.35 -14.35
CA ASP A 301 -6.92 -0.14 -14.03
C ASP A 301 -7.79 0.89 -13.31
N THR A 302 -7.16 1.81 -12.56
CA THR A 302 -7.86 2.84 -11.76
C THR A 302 -7.88 4.23 -12.41
N ALA A 303 -7.14 4.44 -13.50
CA ALA A 303 -7.20 5.67 -14.27
C ALA A 303 -8.63 5.82 -14.83
N PRO A 304 -9.32 6.95 -14.57
CA PRO A 304 -10.63 7.18 -15.15
C PRO A 304 -10.56 6.98 -16.67
N GLN A 305 -11.54 6.25 -17.24
CA GLN A 305 -11.79 6.25 -18.69
C GLN A 305 -12.28 7.63 -19.18
N GLU A 306 -11.74 8.73 -18.64
CA GLU A 306 -12.14 10.12 -18.91
C GLU A 306 -11.63 10.64 -20.27
N ALA A 307 -11.18 9.75 -21.15
CA ALA A 307 -10.76 10.08 -22.50
C ALA A 307 -11.57 9.37 -23.60
N SER A 308 -12.75 8.81 -23.28
CA SER A 308 -13.70 8.25 -24.26
C SER A 308 -15.00 9.03 -24.32
#